data_AF-A0A2V3JKU9-F1
#
_entry.id   AF-A0A2V3JKU9-F1
#
_cell.length_a   1.000
_cell.length_b   1.000
_cell.length_c   1.000
_cell.angle_alpha   90.00
_cell.angle_beta   90.00
_cell.angle_gamma   90.00
#
_symmetry.space_group_name_H-M   'P 1'
#
loop_
_entity.id
_entity.type
_entity.pdbx_description
1 polymer ?
#
loop_
_entity_poly.entity_id
_entity_poly.type
_entity_poly.pdbx_seq_one_letter_code
_entity_poly.pdbx_strand_id
1 'polypeptide(L)'
;MTTSNRTLCECGRFIDPGTKFKDFIKTTSGPSTPTFGHSECGYVFNLVEGDFPRRNLSKKELKSIAMAFAEEKNLTDYLTQKLLLLVDRFKRCGTHSDHHILMEAYKQISDEDVK
;
A
#
# COMPACT_ATOMS: atom_id res chain seq x y z
N MET A 1 20.82 -0.90 11.07
CA MET A 1 19.83 -0.33 10.15
C MET A 1 18.45 -0.54 10.78
N THR A 2 17.88 0.50 11.37
CA THR A 2 16.55 0.46 11.97
C THR A 2 15.51 0.34 10.86
N THR A 3 14.91 -0.84 10.72
CA THR A 3 13.73 -1.05 9.88
C THR A 3 12.58 -0.24 10.48
N SER A 4 12.44 1.01 10.07
CA SER A 4 11.25 1.80 10.35
C SER A 4 10.05 1.06 9.78
N ASN A 5 9.16 0.56 10.64
CA ASN A 5 7.86 0.01 10.28
C ASN A 5 7.01 1.11 9.62
N ARG A 6 7.22 1.37 8.33
CA ARG A 6 6.41 2.32 7.55
C ARG A 6 5.19 1.58 7.03
N THR A 7 3.99 2.06 7.37
CA THR A 7 2.73 1.49 6.90
C THR A 7 2.43 2.01 5.50
N LEU A 8 2.30 1.12 4.51
CA LEU A 8 1.86 1.51 3.17
C LEU A 8 0.35 1.81 3.18
N CYS A 9 -0.04 3.00 2.72
CA CYS A 9 -1.43 3.40 2.57
C CYS A 9 -2.00 2.91 1.24
N GLU A 10 -3.32 2.78 1.15
CA GLU A 10 -4.03 2.45 -0.10
C GLU A 10 -3.97 3.54 -1.17
N CYS A 11 -3.34 4.67 -0.88
CA CYS A 11 -3.00 5.66 -1.91
C CYS A 11 -1.62 5.39 -2.54
N GLY A 12 -0.94 4.30 -2.18
CA GLY A 12 0.38 3.93 -2.67
C GLY A 12 1.55 4.65 -2.00
N ARG A 13 1.29 5.50 -1.01
CA ARG A 13 2.31 6.23 -0.24
C ARG A 13 2.50 5.65 1.14
N PHE A 14 3.69 5.80 1.71
CA PHE A 14 3.93 5.41 3.08
C PHE A 14 3.38 6.45 4.06
N ILE A 15 2.84 5.97 5.16
CA ILE A 15 2.39 6.81 6.27
C ILE A 15 3.60 7.08 7.14
N ASP A 16 4.12 8.28 7.00
CA ASP A 16 5.17 8.79 7.87
C ASP A 16 4.55 9.46 9.11
N PRO A 17 5.32 9.63 10.21
CA PRO A 17 4.81 10.28 11.42
C PRO A 17 4.22 11.68 11.16
N GLY A 18 4.72 12.39 10.15
CA GLY A 18 4.23 13.72 9.74
C GLY A 18 2.97 13.71 8.88
N THR A 19 2.65 12.58 8.22
CA THR A 19 1.44 12.43 7.39
C THR A 19 0.36 11.62 8.11
N LYS A 20 0.53 11.41 9.42
CA LYS A 20 -0.39 10.65 10.27
C LYS A 20 -1.30 11.61 11.04
N PHE A 21 -2.61 11.47 10.87
CA PHE A 21 -3.57 12.11 11.77
C PHE A 21 -4.19 11.09 12.72
N LYS A 22 -4.59 11.53 13.91
CA LYS A 22 -5.33 10.71 14.87
C LYS A 22 -6.82 10.90 14.66
N ASP A 23 -7.58 9.81 14.69
CA ASP A 23 -9.04 9.85 14.57
C ASP A 23 -9.70 8.87 15.55
N PHE A 24 -10.99 9.04 15.77
CA PHE A 24 -11.80 8.17 16.61
C PHE A 24 -13.00 7.67 15.83
N ILE A 25 -13.01 6.38 15.54
CA ILE A 25 -14.12 5.74 14.85
C ILE A 25 -14.89 4.83 15.81
N LYS A 26 -16.14 4.56 15.46
CA LYS A 26 -16.94 3.54 16.13
C LYS A 26 -16.52 2.16 15.63
N THR A 27 -16.20 1.27 16.55
CA THR A 27 -15.93 -0.15 16.28
C THR A 27 -16.80 -1.03 17.19
N THR A 28 -16.76 -2.35 16.95
CA THR A 28 -17.29 -3.39 17.82
C THR A 28 -16.74 -3.32 19.26
N SER A 29 -15.52 -2.82 19.45
CA SER A 29 -14.91 -2.66 20.77
C SER A 29 -15.36 -1.39 21.50
N GLY A 30 -15.94 -0.41 20.80
CA GLY A 30 -16.45 0.81 21.42
C GLY A 30 -16.71 1.97 20.44
N PRO A 31 -17.46 2.99 20.87
CA PRO A 31 -17.84 4.13 20.03
C PRO A 31 -16.72 5.13 19.74
N SER A 32 -15.58 5.05 20.43
CA SER A 32 -14.48 6.01 20.32
C SER A 32 -13.14 5.29 20.34
N THR A 33 -12.97 4.38 19.39
CA THR A 33 -11.74 3.61 19.26
C THR A 33 -10.66 4.49 18.63
N PRO A 34 -9.49 4.65 19.29
CA PRO A 34 -8.40 5.44 18.74
C PRO A 34 -7.83 4.74 17.49
N THR A 35 -7.80 5.48 16.40
CA THR A 35 -7.26 5.07 15.10
C THR A 35 -6.33 6.14 14.55
N PHE A 36 -5.74 5.85 13.40
CA PHE A 36 -4.98 6.85 12.67
C PHE A 36 -5.34 6.81 11.20
N GLY A 37 -5.16 7.93 10.52
CA GLY A 37 -5.33 8.03 9.08
C GLY A 37 -4.15 8.69 8.39
N HIS A 38 -4.16 8.63 7.07
CA HIS A 38 -3.17 9.29 6.22
C HIS A 38 -3.70 10.66 5.78
N SER A 39 -3.05 11.74 6.23
CA SER A 39 -3.54 13.12 6.08
C SER A 39 -3.62 13.57 4.62
N GLU A 40 -2.86 12.95 3.72
CA GLU A 40 -2.86 13.31 2.31
C GLU A 40 -4.06 12.77 1.53
N CYS A 41 -4.57 11.60 1.92
CA CYS A 41 -5.66 10.93 1.21
C CYS A 41 -6.92 10.70 2.06
N GLY A 42 -6.88 11.01 3.36
CA GLY A 42 -8.02 10.91 4.27
C GLY A 42 -8.41 9.48 4.68
N TYR A 43 -7.67 8.46 4.24
CA TYR A 43 -7.94 7.07 4.62
C TYR A 43 -7.66 6.84 6.11
N VAL A 44 -8.60 6.24 6.83
CA VAL A 44 -8.50 5.89 8.25
C VAL A 44 -8.28 4.39 8.40
N PHE A 45 -7.31 4.00 9.23
CA PHE A 45 -6.90 2.62 9.48
C PHE A 45 -7.54 2.09 10.76
N ASN A 46 -8.53 1.20 10.61
CA ASN A 46 -9.16 0.52 11.73
C ASN A 46 -8.30 -0.68 12.18
N LEU A 47 -7.42 -0.45 13.15
CA LEU A 47 -6.56 -1.51 13.70
C LEU A 47 -7.30 -2.50 14.62
N VAL A 48 -8.49 -2.14 15.12
CA VAL A 48 -9.23 -2.95 16.10
C VAL A 48 -10.01 -4.06 15.44
N GLU A 49 -10.63 -3.79 14.30
CA GLU A 49 -11.37 -4.81 13.55
C GLU A 49 -10.50 -5.52 12.52
N GLY A 50 -9.23 -5.10 12.36
CA GLY A 50 -8.34 -5.62 11.34
C GLY A 50 -8.79 -5.27 9.92
N ASP A 51 -9.78 -4.38 9.79
CA ASP A 51 -10.22 -3.76 8.56
C ASP A 51 -9.21 -2.68 8.14
N PHE A 52 -8.00 -3.13 7.80
CA PHE A 52 -7.38 -2.57 6.60
C PHE A 52 -8.37 -2.83 5.48
N PRO A 53 -8.66 -1.89 4.57
CA PRO A 53 -9.67 -2.14 3.57
C PRO A 53 -9.24 -3.38 2.78
N ARG A 54 -9.84 -4.53 3.09
CA ARG A 54 -9.70 -5.78 2.34
C ARG A 54 -10.47 -5.65 1.04
N ARG A 55 -10.40 -4.47 0.41
CA ARG A 55 -10.90 -4.29 -0.93
C ARG A 55 -9.95 -5.11 -1.78
N ASN A 56 -10.47 -6.20 -2.31
CA ASN A 56 -9.90 -6.78 -3.52
C ASN A 56 -9.98 -5.68 -4.57
N LEU A 57 -8.93 -4.88 -4.67
CA LEU A 57 -8.85 -3.77 -5.59
C LEU A 57 -9.02 -4.32 -7.00
N SER A 58 -9.71 -3.56 -7.84
CA SER A 58 -9.68 -3.83 -9.26
C SER A 58 -8.25 -3.74 -9.79
N LYS A 59 -7.97 -4.38 -10.93
CA LYS A 59 -6.66 -4.26 -11.59
C LYS A 59 -6.27 -2.79 -11.84
N LYS A 60 -7.25 -1.92 -12.11
CA LYS A 60 -7.03 -0.50 -12.35
C LYS A 60 -6.59 0.20 -11.08
N GLU A 61 -7.32 0.00 -9.98
CA GLU A 61 -6.98 0.60 -8.68
C GLU A 61 -5.60 0.14 -8.19
N LEU A 62 -5.30 -1.15 -8.29
CA LEU A 62 -3.99 -1.67 -7.88
C LEU A 62 -2.84 -1.09 -8.71
N LYS A 63 -3.04 -0.85 -10.01
CA LYS A 63 -2.05 -0.17 -10.86
C LYS A 63 -1.89 1.30 -10.49
N SER A 64 -2.96 1.99 -10.13
CA SER A 64 -2.88 3.37 -9.64
C SER A 64 -2.07 3.46 -8.35
N ILE A 65 -2.24 2.51 -7.43
CA ILE A 65 -1.41 2.39 -6.22
C ILE A 65 0.04 2.09 -6.59
N ALA A 66 0.27 1.15 -7.51
CA ALA A 66 1.61 0.81 -7.97
C ALA A 66 2.34 1.99 -8.62
N MET A 67 1.62 2.85 -9.36
CA MET A 67 2.16 4.10 -9.90
C MET A 67 2.60 5.06 -8.79
N ALA A 68 1.70 5.36 -7.84
CA ALA A 68 2.04 6.24 -6.72
C ALA A 68 3.20 5.68 -5.88
N PHE A 69 3.26 4.36 -5.73
CA PHE A 69 4.36 3.68 -5.06
C PHE A 69 5.68 3.78 -5.85
N ALA A 70 5.64 3.68 -7.17
CA ALA A 70 6.81 3.86 -8.03
C ALA A 70 7.37 5.28 -7.96
N GLU A 71 6.48 6.29 -7.97
CA GLU A 71 6.82 7.70 -7.77
C GLU A 71 7.50 7.92 -6.40
N GLU A 72 6.91 7.39 -5.33
CA GLU A 72 7.46 7.46 -3.97
C GLU A 72 8.86 6.83 -3.87
N LYS A 73 9.08 5.74 -4.61
CA LYS A 73 10.39 5.05 -4.69
C LYS A 73 11.35 5.66 -5.70
N ASN A 74 10.95 6.71 -6.42
CA ASN A 74 11.73 7.32 -7.50
C ASN A 74 12.20 6.29 -8.54
N LEU A 75 11.32 5.34 -8.90
CA LEU A 75 11.63 4.35 -9.93
C LEU A 75 11.73 5.03 -11.30
N THR A 76 12.63 4.50 -12.14
CA THR A 76 12.71 4.92 -13.55
C THR A 76 11.44 4.50 -14.31
N ASP A 77 11.20 5.13 -15.46
CA ASP A 77 10.07 4.75 -16.32
C ASP A 77 10.11 3.28 -16.71
N TYR A 78 11.31 2.73 -16.96
CA TYR A 78 11.51 1.32 -17.29
C TYR A 78 11.09 0.40 -16.15
N LEU A 79 11.55 0.67 -14.92
CA LEU A 79 11.20 -0.11 -13.73
C LEU A 79 9.73 0.04 -13.37
N THR A 80 9.16 1.24 -13.55
CA THR A 80 7.74 1.52 -13.34
C THR A 80 6.87 0.71 -14.30
N GLN A 81 7.20 0.70 -15.59
CA GLN A 81 6.49 -0.14 -16.58
C GLN A 81 6.55 -1.62 -16.20
N LYS A 82 7.72 -2.09 -15.76
CA LYS A 82 7.91 -3.48 -15.34
C LYS A 82 7.11 -3.82 -14.07
N LEU A 83 7.08 -2.93 -13.08
CA LEU A 83 6.25 -3.06 -11.88
C LEU A 83 4.79 -3.26 -12.25
N LEU A 84 4.25 -2.41 -13.14
CA LEU A 84 2.84 -2.47 -13.56
C LEU A 84 2.50 -3.78 -14.29
N LEU A 85 3.42 -4.32 -15.09
CA LEU A 85 3.26 -5.60 -15.77
C LEU A 85 3.22 -6.77 -14.78
N LEU A 86 4.12 -6.76 -13.78
CA LEU A 86 4.16 -7.79 -12.73
C LEU A 86 2.90 -7.75 -11.86
N VAL A 87 2.47 -6.56 -11.45
CA VAL A 87 1.21 -6.35 -10.71
C VAL A 87 0.02 -6.90 -11.49
N ASP A 88 -0.07 -6.61 -12.80
CA ASP A 88 -1.13 -7.15 -13.65
C ASP A 88 -1.10 -8.68 -13.76
N ARG A 89 0.11 -9.25 -13.90
CA ARG A 89 0.33 -10.69 -13.96
C ARG A 89 -0.09 -11.38 -12.67
N PHE A 90 0.35 -10.91 -11.51
CA PHE A 90 0.01 -11.52 -10.23
C PHE A 90 -1.46 -11.39 -9.89
N LYS A 91 -2.09 -10.25 -10.20
CA LYS A 91 -3.53 -10.07 -9.99
C LYS A 91 -4.36 -10.99 -10.90
N ARG A 92 -3.86 -11.36 -12.09
CA ARG A 92 -4.49 -12.39 -12.94
C ARG A 92 -4.37 -13.81 -12.37
N CYS A 93 -3.29 -14.13 -11.66
CA CYS A 93 -3.05 -15.45 -11.07
C CYS A 93 -3.83 -15.71 -9.76
N GLY A 94 -4.41 -14.67 -9.14
CA GLY A 94 -5.62 -14.78 -8.32
C GLY A 94 -5.49 -15.27 -6.87
N THR A 95 -4.30 -15.50 -6.33
CA THR A 95 -4.14 -16.13 -5.00
C THR A 95 -3.59 -15.23 -3.89
N HIS A 96 -3.22 -13.98 -4.19
CA HIS A 96 -2.51 -13.11 -3.25
C HIS A 96 -3.28 -11.83 -2.94
N SER A 97 -3.11 -11.32 -1.72
CA SER A 97 -3.63 -10.00 -1.33
C SER A 97 -2.95 -8.89 -2.12
N ASP A 98 -3.64 -7.76 -2.31
CA ASP A 98 -3.13 -6.64 -3.10
C ASP A 98 -1.81 -6.07 -2.58
N HIS A 99 -1.67 -6.00 -1.25
CA HIS A 99 -0.40 -5.66 -0.61
C HIS A 99 0.72 -6.66 -0.96
N HIS A 100 0.43 -7.96 -0.91
CA HIS A 100 1.42 -8.98 -1.24
C HIS A 100 1.83 -8.93 -2.72
N ILE A 101 0.85 -8.72 -3.62
CA ILE A 101 1.10 -8.52 -5.05
C ILE A 101 2.07 -7.37 -5.29
N LEU A 102 1.82 -6.21 -4.67
CA LEU A 102 2.65 -5.03 -4.86
C LEU A 102 4.07 -5.22 -4.32
N MET A 103 4.21 -5.77 -3.12
CA MET A 103 5.52 -6.00 -2.50
C MET A 103 6.35 -7.05 -3.23
N GLU A 104 5.73 -8.13 -3.70
CA GLU A 104 6.41 -9.17 -4.49
C GLU A 104 6.85 -8.63 -5.85
N ALA A 105 5.99 -7.85 -6.53
CA ALA A 105 6.34 -7.20 -7.79
C ALA A 105 7.52 -6.24 -7.62
N TYR A 106 7.53 -5.44 -6.56
CA TYR A 106 8.62 -4.52 -6.25
C TYR A 106 9.94 -5.26 -5.94
N LYS A 107 9.87 -6.35 -5.18
CA LYS A 107 11.04 -7.17 -4.88
C LYS A 107 11.69 -7.70 -6.16
N GLN A 108 10.89 -8.23 -7.10
CA GLN A 108 11.42 -8.80 -8.33
C GLN A 108 12.10 -7.78 -9.24
N ILE A 109 11.63 -6.52 -9.27
CA ILE A 109 12.34 -5.48 -10.04
C ILE A 109 13.58 -4.95 -9.32
N SER A 110 13.56 -4.93 -7.98
CA SER A 110 14.70 -4.47 -7.17
C SER A 110 15.87 -5.45 -7.21
N ASP A 111 15.60 -6.75 -7.32
CA ASP A 111 16.61 -7.80 -7.44
C ASP A 111 17.33 -7.78 -8.82
N GLU A 112 16.75 -7.09 -9.81
CA GLU A 112 17.34 -6.95 -11.15
C GLU A 112 18.22 -5.71 -11.32
N ASP A 113 17.96 -4.61 -10.59
CA ASP A 113 18.85 -3.42 -10.60
C ASP A 113 20.22 -3.67 -9.94
N VAL A 114 20.37 -4.80 -9.23
CA VAL A 114 21.62 -5.18 -8.52
C VAL A 114 22.52 -6.09 -9.39
N LYS A 115 22.07 -6.48 -10.59
CA LYS A 115 22.86 -7.30 -11.53
C LYS A 115 23.41 -6.50 -12.70
#